data_AF-A0A8J4WDP5-F1
#
_entry.id   AF-A0A8J4WDP5-F1
#
_cell.length_a   1.000
_cell.length_b   1.000
_cell.length_c   1.000
_cell.angle_alpha   90.00
_cell.angle_beta   90.00
_cell.angle_gamma   90.00
#
_symmetry.space_group_name_H-M   'P 1'
#
loop_
_entity.id
_entity.type
_entity.pdbx_description
1 polymer ?
#
loop_
_entity_poly.entity_id
_entity_poly.type
_entity_poly.pdbx_seq_one_letter_code
_entity_poly.pdbx_strand_id
1 'polypeptide(L)' 'METLEQYILELDAVEIQGQEDVRSLRRAAVVEIQQLIQMLEFRSELSVGSENTNEKNQTQE' A
#
# COMPACT_ATOMS: atom_id res chain seq x y z
N MET A 1 10.04 8.20 10.08
CA MET A 1 8.71 7.76 9.64
C MET A 1 8.87 6.31 9.26
N GLU A 2 8.23 5.40 9.97
CA GLU A 2 8.16 3.98 9.57
C GLU A 2 7.19 3.86 8.39
N THR A 3 7.50 3.00 7.43
CA THR A 3 6.65 2.73 6.27
C THR A 3 5.81 1.47 6.50
N LEU A 4 4.78 1.23 5.69
CA LEU A 4 3.95 0.04 5.81
C LEU A 4 4.76 -1.25 5.59
N GLU A 5 5.80 -1.21 4.75
CA GLU A 5 6.73 -2.32 4.53
C GLU A 5 7.54 -2.64 5.79
N GLN A 6 7.87 -1.64 6.61
CA GLN A 6 8.58 -1.85 7.87
C GLN A 6 7.75 -2.70 8.84
N TYR A 7 6.44 -2.48 8.91
CA TYR A 7 5.54 -3.31 9.74
C TYR A 7 5.45 -4.76 9.25
N ILE A 8 5.58 -5.01 7.95
CA ILE A 8 5.65 -6.39 7.43
C ILE A 8 6.91 -7.10 7.94
N LEU A 9 8.07 -6.41 7.91
CA LEU A 9 9.34 -6.97 8.41
C LEU A 9 9.26 -7.29 9.91
N GLU A 10 8.63 -6.41 10.69
CA GLU A 10 8.44 -6.63 12.13
C GLU A 10 7.48 -7.79 12.42
N LEU A 11 6.41 -7.92 11.63
CA LEU A 11 5.51 -9.07 11.73
C LEU A 11 6.24 -10.37 11.39
N ASP A 12 7.07 -10.39 10.34
CA ASP A 12 7.83 -11.58 9.95
C ASP A 12 8.86 -12.00 11.02
N ALA A 13 9.37 -11.04 11.79
CA ALA A 13 10.26 -11.31 12.93
C ALA A 13 9.53 -11.93 14.14
N VAL A 14 8.19 -11.94 14.16
CA VAL A 14 7.42 -12.58 15.24
C VAL A 14 7.58 -14.10 15.17
N GLU A 15 8.23 -14.65 16.20
CA GLU A 15 8.38 -16.09 16.39
C GLU A 15 7.04 -16.77 16.70
N ILE A 16 6.77 -17.84 15.95
CA ILE A 16 5.58 -18.68 16.14
C ILE A 16 6.05 -19.95 16.85
N GLN A 17 6.19 -19.88 18.17
CA GLN A 17 6.62 -21.02 19.00
C GLN A 17 5.50 -22.08 19.14
N GLY A 18 5.01 -22.62 18.02
CA GLY A 18 3.92 -23.59 17.96
C GLY A 18 2.51 -23.00 18.14
N GLN A 19 2.38 -21.68 18.29
CA GLN A 19 1.09 -21.00 18.46
C GLN A 19 0.42 -20.75 17.10
N GLU A 20 -0.45 -21.67 16.68
CA GLU A 20 -1.13 -21.62 15.37
C GLU A 20 -2.06 -20.40 15.22
N ASP A 21 -2.64 -19.92 16.32
CA ASP A 21 -3.43 -18.68 16.34
C ASP A 21 -2.56 -17.45 16.01
N VAL A 22 -1.35 -17.38 16.59
CA VAL A 22 -0.40 -16.30 16.31
C VAL A 22 0.09 -16.35 14.86
N ARG A 23 0.29 -17.55 14.30
CA ARG A 23 0.60 -17.72 12.87
C ARG A 23 -0.50 -17.14 11.98
N SER A 24 -1.75 -17.46 12.32
CA SER A 24 -2.92 -17.03 11.56
C SER A 24 -3.11 -15.51 11.67
N LEU A 25 -2.95 -14.96 12.87
CA LEU A 25 -3.05 -13.52 13.13
C LEU A 25 -1.95 -12.75 12.41
N ARG A 26 -0.69 -13.23 12.48
CA ARG A 26 0.43 -12.64 11.74
C ARG A 26 0.16 -12.60 10.24
N ARG A 27 -0.33 -13.72 9.67
CA ARG A 27 -0.67 -13.78 8.24
C ARG A 27 -1.80 -12.81 7.89
N ALA A 28 -2.83 -12.71 8.73
CA ALA A 28 -3.93 -11.78 8.52
C ALA A 28 -3.44 -10.32 8.51
N ALA A 29 -2.60 -9.94 9.49
CA ALA A 29 -2.02 -8.61 9.58
C ALA A 29 -1.14 -8.26 8.36
N VAL A 30 -0.28 -9.19 7.90
CA VAL A 30 0.54 -8.97 6.70
C VAL A 30 -0.34 -8.75 5.46
N VAL A 31 -1.40 -9.55 5.29
CA VAL A 31 -2.33 -9.40 4.15
C VAL A 31 -3.04 -8.03 4.18
N GLU A 32 -3.48 -7.59 5.36
CA GLU A 32 -4.14 -6.29 5.51
C GLU A 32 -3.19 -5.13 5.16
N ILE A 33 -1.94 -5.19 5.61
CA ILE A 33 -0.94 -4.17 5.27
C ILE A 33 -0.64 -4.17 3.77
N GLN A 34 -0.53 -5.34 3.14
CA GLN A 34 -0.33 -5.44 1.68
C GLN A 34 -1.50 -4.83 0.90
N GLN A 35 -2.75 -5.03 1.35
CA GLN A 35 -3.93 -4.41 0.74
C GLN A 35 -3.91 -2.88 0.88
N LEU A 36 -3.47 -2.36 2.03
CA LEU A 36 -3.31 -0.92 2.24
C LEU A 36 -2.27 -0.31 1.31
N ILE A 37 -1.12 -0.98 1.12
CA ILE A 37 -0.08 -0.56 0.18
C ILE A 37 -0.66 -0.50 -1.24
N GLN A 38 -1.29 -1.58 -1.71
CA GLN A 38 -1.91 -1.62 -3.05
C GLN A 38 -2.96 -0.52 -3.25
N MET A 39 -3.78 -0.25 -2.23
CA MET A 39 -4.80 0.81 -2.30
C MET A 39 -4.17 2.21 -2.35
N LEU A 40 -3.04 2.43 -1.68
CA LEU A 40 -2.30 3.69 -1.75
C LEU A 40 -1.65 3.87 -3.13
N GLU A 41 -0.99 2.83 -3.65
CA GLU A 41 -0.41 2.80 -5.00
C GLU A 41 -1.48 3.08 -6.06
N PHE A 42 -2.60 2.36 -6.01
CA PHE A 42 -3.71 2.54 -6.96
C PHE A 42 -4.29 3.96 -6.92
N ARG A 43 -4.46 4.54 -5.72
CA ARG A 43 -4.93 5.94 -5.59
C ARG A 43 -3.91 6.93 -6.12
N SER A 44 -2.62 6.66 -5.90
CA SER A 44 -1.55 7.48 -6.46
C SER A 44 -1.62 7.46 -7.99
N GLU A 45 -1.75 6.30 -8.61
CA GLU A 45 -1.88 6.13 -10.06
C GLU A 45 -3.12 6.84 -10.64
N LEU A 46 -4.26 6.78 -9.95
CA LEU A 46 -5.46 7.52 -10.33
C LEU A 46 -5.28 9.04 -10.22
N SER A 47 -4.54 9.50 -9.22
CA SER A 47 -4.23 10.92 -9.02
C SER A 47 -3.38 11.48 -10.16
N VAL A 48 -2.34 10.75 -10.60
CA VAL A 48 -1.49 11.20 -11.73
C VAL A 48 -2.21 11.11 -13.08
N GLY A 49 -3.25 10.30 -13.21
CA GLY A 49 -4.04 10.18 -14.45
C GLY A 49 -4.95 11.39 -14.77
N SER A 50 -5.23 12.27 -13.80
CA SER A 50 -6.21 13.36 -13.96
C SER A 50 -5.63 14.73 -14.32
N GLU A 51 -4.30 14.90 -14.36
CA GLU A 51 -3.67 16.23 -14.56
C GLU A 51 -3.31 16.56 -16.03
N ASN A 52 -3.61 15.71 -17.02
CA ASN A 52 -3.07 15.84 -18.39
C ASN A 52 -4.03 16.35 -19.50
N THR A 53 -5.16 17.00 -19.21
CA THR A 53 -6.13 17.39 -20.26
C THR A 53 -6.33 18.88 -20.56
N ASN A 54 -5.62 19.81 -19.92
CA ASN A 54 -5.96 21.25 -20.02
C ASN A 54 -4.93 22.18 -20.70
N GLU A 55 -4.22 21.76 -21.76
CA GLU A 55 -3.26 22.65 -22.46
C GLU A 55 -3.38 22.76 -24.00
N LYS A 56 -4.55 22.54 -24.62
CA LYS A 56 -4.65 22.62 -26.10
C LYS A 56 -5.75 23.48 -26.72
N ASN A 57 -6.33 24.44 -25.98
CA ASN A 57 -7.31 25.38 -26.56
C ASN A 57 -6.98 26.83 -26.20
N GLN A 58 -5.84 27.35 -26.67
CA GLN A 58 -5.58 28.79 -26.74
C GLN A 58 -4.40 29.08 -27.69
N THR A 59 -4.64 28.97 -28.99
CA THR A 59 -3.94 29.80 -29.98
C THR A 59 -4.97 30.80 -30.48
N GLN A 60 -4.95 31.99 -29.87
CA GLN A 60 -5.65 33.19 -30.32
C GLN A 60 -4.81 33.94 -31.36
N GLU A 61 -5.53 34.57 -32.28
CA GLU A 61 -5.16 35.60 -33.27
C GLU A 61 -4.34 35.23 -34.51
#